data_AF-A0A1F7WFR2-F1
#
_entry.id   AF-A0A1F7WFR2-F1
#
_cell.length_a   1.000
_cell.length_b   1.000
_cell.length_c   1.000
_cell.angle_alpha   90.00
_cell.angle_beta   90.00
_cell.angle_gamma   90.00
#
_symmetry.space_group_name_H-M   'P 1'
#
loop_
_entity.id
_entity.type
_entity.pdbx_description
1 polymer ?
#
loop_
_entity_poly.entity_id
_entity_poly.type
_entity_poly.pdbx_seq_one_letter_code
_entity_poly.pdbx_strand_id
1 'polypeptide(L)'
;MDDKAQEQVIQLAETRLCPKCDFPMNTMLDESISFCTNRDCNYWQKNTPQETPPNTKLTFNLNTKYFNLFSQGVKDIEYRELNKYWKVRVEKLKVGDRVALAKGYTNTIIIREVVSIDLIKYEDLPEQLKSFFTNQGIYYYAIKLKEPT
;
A
#
# COMPACT_ATOMS: atom_id res chain seq x y z
N MET A 1 -20.28 5.07 -46.59
CA MET A 1 -19.20 5.87 -45.97
C MET A 1 -19.83 7.17 -45.58
N ASP A 2 -19.95 7.43 -44.28
CA ASP A 2 -20.08 8.79 -43.78
C ASP A 2 -19.20 8.90 -42.55
N ASP A 3 -18.05 9.54 -42.79
CA ASP A 3 -16.93 9.74 -41.89
C ASP A 3 -17.28 10.83 -40.87
N LYS A 4 -18.14 10.47 -39.91
CA LYS A 4 -18.38 11.28 -38.69
C LYS A 4 -18.20 10.47 -37.41
N ALA A 5 -17.32 9.48 -37.48
CA ALA A 5 -16.65 8.97 -36.29
C ALA A 5 -15.53 9.96 -35.90
N GLN A 6 -15.40 10.20 -34.58
CA GLN A 6 -14.17 10.63 -33.89
C GLN A 6 -13.92 12.11 -33.54
N GLU A 7 -14.91 13.01 -33.57
CA GLU A 7 -14.72 14.36 -33.01
C GLU A 7 -15.86 14.76 -32.09
N GLN A 8 -15.76 14.40 -30.80
CA GLN A 8 -16.31 15.13 -29.65
C GLN A 8 -16.22 14.28 -28.37
N VAL A 9 -15.02 14.16 -27.78
CA VAL A 9 -14.77 14.30 -26.33
C VAL A 9 -13.26 14.53 -26.15
N ILE A 10 -12.76 15.70 -26.59
CA ILE A 10 -11.53 16.24 -26.01
C ILE A 10 -12.00 17.39 -25.13
N GLN A 11 -12.50 17.04 -23.93
CA GLN A 11 -12.50 18.00 -22.84
C GLN A 11 -11.04 18.31 -22.57
N LEU A 12 -10.68 19.59 -22.75
CA LEU A 12 -9.42 20.18 -22.34
C LEU A 12 -9.20 19.86 -20.85
N ALA A 13 -8.55 18.74 -20.56
CA ALA A 13 -7.90 18.54 -19.28
C ALA A 13 -6.86 19.65 -19.20
N GLU A 14 -7.08 20.63 -18.32
CA GLU A 14 -6.11 21.66 -18.02
C GLU A 14 -4.77 20.95 -17.76
N THR A 15 -3.83 21.11 -18.69
CA THR A 15 -2.55 20.41 -18.63
C THR A 15 -1.79 20.95 -17.44
N ARG A 16 -1.96 20.35 -16.27
CA ARG A 16 -1.22 20.72 -15.07
C ARG A 16 0.25 20.45 -15.37
N LEU A 17 1.05 21.51 -15.43
CA LEU A 17 2.50 21.37 -15.56
C LEU A 17 3.08 21.07 -14.18
N CYS A 18 4.08 20.21 -14.13
CA CYS A 18 4.75 19.92 -12.88
C CYS A 18 5.62 21.12 -12.46
N PRO A 19 5.54 21.57 -11.18
CA PRO A 19 6.19 22.80 -10.69
C PRO A 19 7.73 22.71 -10.60
N LYS A 20 8.33 21.59 -11.02
CA LYS A 20 9.77 21.32 -10.97
C LYS A 20 10.41 21.17 -12.36
N CYS A 21 9.67 20.64 -13.32
CA CYS A 21 10.17 20.23 -14.64
C CYS A 21 9.43 20.95 -15.79
N ASP A 22 8.35 21.69 -15.51
CA ASP A 22 7.40 22.27 -16.48
C ASP A 22 6.84 21.27 -17.51
N PHE A 23 6.98 19.97 -17.25
CA PHE A 23 6.43 18.91 -18.10
C PHE A 23 4.95 18.68 -17.82
N PRO A 24 4.19 18.21 -18.82
CA PRO A 24 2.79 17.82 -18.63
C PRO A 24 2.68 16.76 -17.54
N MET A 25 1.78 16.96 -16.59
CA MET A 25 1.36 15.92 -15.67
C MET A 25 0.20 15.13 -16.26
N ASN A 26 0.32 13.82 -16.24
CA ASN A 26 -0.82 12.95 -16.49
C ASN A 26 -1.60 12.75 -15.19
N THR A 27 -2.92 12.82 -15.25
CA THR A 27 -3.82 12.39 -14.19
C THR A 27 -4.24 10.95 -14.45
N MET A 28 -4.02 10.04 -13.49
CA MET A 28 -4.67 8.73 -13.58
C MET A 28 -6.19 8.88 -13.39
N LEU A 29 -6.96 7.96 -13.97
CA LEU A 29 -8.43 7.91 -14.03
C LEU A 29 -9.17 7.95 -12.66
N ASP A 30 -8.45 7.96 -11.53
CA ASP A 30 -9.00 8.10 -10.17
C ASP A 30 -8.76 9.53 -9.59
N GLU A 31 -8.62 10.53 -10.47
CA GLU A 31 -8.61 12.00 -10.26
C GLU A 31 -7.77 12.61 -9.12
N SER A 32 -7.11 11.81 -8.30
CA SER A 32 -6.45 12.19 -7.06
C SER A 32 -4.92 12.14 -7.17
N ILE A 33 -4.40 11.68 -8.31
CA ILE A 33 -2.97 11.50 -8.55
C ILE A 33 -2.59 12.07 -9.93
N SER A 34 -1.86 13.18 -9.92
CA SER A 34 -1.20 13.76 -11.11
C SER A 34 0.32 13.50 -11.04
N PHE A 35 0.97 13.13 -12.16
CA PHE A 35 2.41 12.79 -12.19
C PHE A 35 3.17 13.42 -13.38
N CYS A 36 4.35 14.02 -13.14
CA CYS A 36 5.25 14.58 -14.19
C CYS A 36 5.69 13.44 -15.11
N THR A 37 5.53 13.59 -16.43
CA THR A 37 5.95 12.57 -17.41
C THR A 37 7.45 12.58 -17.72
N ASN A 38 8.21 13.58 -17.22
CA ASN A 38 9.66 13.63 -17.37
C ASN A 38 10.36 12.62 -16.45
N ARG A 39 11.02 11.63 -17.05
CA ARG A 39 11.75 10.55 -16.37
C ARG A 39 12.95 11.04 -15.57
N ASP A 40 13.51 12.20 -15.93
CA ASP A 40 14.66 12.83 -15.27
C ASP A 40 14.24 13.80 -14.15
N CYS A 41 12.92 13.96 -13.93
CA CYS A 41 12.43 14.78 -12.83
C CYS A 41 12.52 14.04 -11.50
N ASN A 42 13.44 14.45 -10.62
CA ASN A 42 13.59 13.93 -9.26
C ASN A 42 12.38 14.16 -8.33
N TYR A 43 11.27 14.74 -8.81
CA TYR A 43 9.99 14.72 -8.09
C TYR A 43 9.44 13.29 -7.92
N TRP A 44 9.78 12.40 -8.86
CA TRP A 44 9.44 10.98 -8.86
C TRP A 44 9.91 10.24 -7.61
N GLN A 45 11.18 10.37 -7.22
CA GLN A 45 11.81 9.42 -6.29
C GLN A 45 11.30 9.47 -4.85
N LYS A 46 10.64 10.55 -4.43
CA LYS A 46 10.12 10.67 -3.06
C LYS A 46 8.67 10.21 -2.91
N ASN A 47 7.93 10.05 -4.01
CA ASN A 47 6.48 9.83 -4.01
C ASN A 47 6.02 8.69 -4.92
N THR A 48 6.93 7.93 -5.55
CA THR A 48 6.52 6.74 -6.30
C THR A 48 5.93 5.72 -5.32
N PRO A 49 4.70 5.21 -5.58
CA PRO A 49 4.23 4.01 -4.91
C PRO A 49 5.29 2.93 -5.10
N GLN A 50 5.76 2.33 -4.00
CA GLN A 50 6.62 1.16 -4.10
C GLN A 50 5.91 0.14 -4.96
N GLU A 51 6.52 -0.24 -6.09
CA GLU A 51 6.00 -1.30 -6.91
C GLU A 51 5.87 -2.55 -6.04
N THR A 52 4.65 -3.07 -5.96
CA THR A 52 4.37 -4.30 -5.23
C THR A 52 5.25 -5.38 -5.85
N PRO A 53 6.17 -6.02 -5.09
CA PRO A 53 7.07 -7.02 -5.66
C PRO A 53 6.29 -8.06 -6.46
N PRO A 54 6.84 -8.55 -7.59
CA PRO A 54 6.17 -9.57 -8.38
C PRO A 54 5.77 -10.75 -7.49
N ASN A 55 4.55 -11.25 -7.68
CA ASN A 55 3.96 -12.33 -6.87
C ASN A 55 3.65 -11.98 -5.41
N THR A 56 3.43 -10.72 -5.06
CA THR A 56 2.83 -10.33 -3.76
C THR A 56 1.47 -9.67 -3.95
N LYS A 57 0.50 -9.99 -3.09
CA LYS A 57 -0.88 -9.47 -3.20
C LYS A 57 -1.12 -8.18 -2.43
N LEU A 58 -0.31 -7.93 -1.40
CA LEU A 58 -0.44 -6.76 -0.55
C LEU A 58 0.91 -6.36 0.02
N THR A 59 1.17 -5.06 0.01
CA THR A 59 2.32 -4.45 0.71
C THR A 59 1.86 -3.82 2.02
N PHE A 60 2.53 -4.17 3.11
CA PHE A 60 2.41 -3.55 4.42
C PHE A 60 3.62 -2.64 4.65
N ASN A 61 3.37 -1.33 4.70
CA ASN A 61 4.39 -0.38 5.12
C ASN A 61 4.53 -0.43 6.64
N LEU A 62 5.73 -0.76 7.11
CA LEU A 62 6.08 -0.88 8.52
C LEU A 62 7.07 0.22 8.91
N ASN A 63 7.03 0.66 10.16
CA ASN A 63 8.15 1.45 10.68
C ASN A 63 9.41 0.56 10.81
N THR A 64 10.58 1.20 10.91
CA THR A 64 11.87 0.49 11.00
C THR A 64 11.92 -0.53 12.14
N LYS A 65 11.34 -0.22 13.30
CA LYS A 65 11.32 -1.12 14.46
C LYS A 65 10.57 -2.41 14.15
N TYR A 66 9.32 -2.32 13.66
CA TYR A 66 8.51 -3.50 13.36
C TYR A 66 9.07 -4.31 12.20
N PHE A 67 9.58 -3.63 11.15
CA PHE A 67 10.25 -4.30 10.05
C PHE A 67 11.42 -5.18 10.53
N ASN A 68 12.28 -4.63 11.39
CA ASN A 68 13.43 -5.36 11.91
C ASN A 68 13.00 -6.58 12.74
N LEU A 69 11.91 -6.48 13.51
CA LEU A 69 11.38 -7.61 14.29
C LEU A 69 10.92 -8.78 13.39
N PHE A 70 10.26 -8.48 12.26
CA PHE A 70 9.91 -9.51 11.26
C PHE A 70 11.15 -10.08 10.56
N SER A 71 12.12 -9.23 10.24
CA SER A 71 13.37 -9.65 9.60
C SER A 71 14.22 -10.56 10.49
N GLN A 72 14.09 -10.44 11.81
CA GLN A 72 14.80 -11.26 12.79
C GLN A 72 14.01 -12.52 13.21
N GLY A 73 12.79 -12.71 12.69
CA GLY A 73 11.91 -13.81 13.10
C GLY A 73 11.33 -13.67 14.50
N VAL A 74 11.48 -12.51 15.16
CA VAL A 74 10.94 -12.24 16.50
C VAL A 74 9.44 -11.94 16.45
N LYS A 75 8.97 -11.38 15.34
CA LYS A 75 7.56 -11.06 15.09
C LYS A 75 7.06 -11.83 13.87
N ASP A 76 5.88 -12.41 14.01
CA ASP A 76 5.20 -13.20 12.98
C ASP A 76 3.76 -12.72 12.72
N ILE A 77 3.18 -11.85 13.57
CA ILE A 77 1.82 -11.34 13.38
C ILE A 77 1.84 -9.84 13.06
N GLU A 78 1.17 -9.44 11.98
CA GLU A 78 0.91 -8.04 11.62
C GLU A 78 -0.51 -7.65 12.02
N TYR A 79 -0.65 -6.50 12.69
CA TYR A 79 -1.93 -6.01 13.17
C TYR A 79 -2.40 -4.79 12.37
N ARG A 80 -3.65 -4.80 11.89
CA ARG A 80 -4.26 -3.67 11.17
C ARG A 80 -5.65 -3.38 11.70
N GLU A 81 -5.92 -2.11 12.01
CA GLU A 81 -7.25 -1.65 12.41
C GLU A 81 -8.30 -1.98 11.34
N LEU A 82 -9.45 -2.49 11.75
CA LEU A 82 -10.60 -2.70 10.88
C LEU A 82 -11.21 -1.34 10.51
N ASN A 83 -10.71 -0.75 9.43
CA ASN A 83 -11.29 0.43 8.80
C ASN A 83 -11.59 0.17 7.31
N LYS A 84 -12.28 1.10 6.64
CA LYS A 84 -12.67 0.96 5.23
C LYS A 84 -11.48 0.66 4.31
N TYR A 85 -10.32 1.25 4.60
CA TYR A 85 -9.10 1.07 3.81
C TYR A 85 -8.54 -0.35 3.93
N TRP A 86 -8.36 -0.84 5.17
CA TRP A 86 -7.80 -2.18 5.40
C TRP A 86 -8.79 -3.30 5.09
N LYS A 87 -10.09 -3.08 5.33
CA LYS A 87 -11.12 -4.07 5.03
C LYS A 87 -11.06 -4.56 3.59
N VAL A 88 -11.11 -3.63 2.63
CA VAL A 88 -11.09 -3.98 1.18
C VAL A 88 -9.80 -4.68 0.76
N ARG A 89 -8.68 -4.43 1.46
CA ARG A 89 -7.36 -5.00 1.13
C ARG A 89 -7.16 -6.37 1.76
N VAL A 90 -7.50 -6.51 3.04
CA VAL A 90 -7.32 -7.76 3.81
C VAL A 90 -8.37 -8.81 3.41
N GLU A 91 -9.61 -8.43 3.06
CA GLU A 91 -10.62 -9.38 2.57
C GLU A 91 -10.23 -10.07 1.25
N LYS A 92 -9.29 -9.48 0.49
CA LYS A 92 -8.75 -10.09 -0.73
C LYS A 92 -7.60 -11.06 -0.48
N LEU A 93 -7.03 -11.03 0.73
CA LEU A 93 -5.98 -11.97 1.13
C LEU A 93 -6.59 -13.32 1.52
N LYS A 94 -5.85 -14.37 1.19
CA LYS A 94 -6.14 -15.75 1.56
C LYS A 94 -4.91 -16.37 2.21
N VAL A 95 -5.12 -17.42 3.00
CA VAL A 95 -4.03 -18.27 3.49
C VAL A 95 -3.23 -18.81 2.30
N GLY A 96 -1.90 -18.77 2.38
CA GLY A 96 -0.96 -19.10 1.31
C GLY A 96 -0.60 -17.93 0.39
N ASP A 97 -1.31 -16.80 0.45
CA ASP A 97 -0.91 -15.62 -0.31
C ASP A 97 0.42 -15.05 0.20
N ARG A 98 1.23 -14.51 -0.72
CA ARG A 98 2.45 -13.80 -0.39
C ARG A 98 2.18 -12.31 -0.21
N VAL A 99 2.76 -11.73 0.82
CA VAL A 99 2.69 -10.30 1.14
C VAL A 99 4.10 -9.72 1.24
N ALA A 100 4.23 -8.45 0.90
CA ALA A 100 5.45 -7.68 1.06
C ALA A 100 5.37 -6.88 2.37
N LEU A 101 6.39 -6.96 3.20
CA LEU A 101 6.59 -6.04 4.31
C LEU A 101 7.67 -5.05 3.88
N ALA A 102 7.35 -3.76 3.82
CA ALA A 102 8.27 -2.72 3.41
C ALA A 102 8.76 -1.91 4.62
N LYS A 103 10.05 -1.58 4.64
CA LYS A 103 10.65 -0.73 5.68
C LYS A 103 10.41 0.74 5.34
N GLY A 104 9.32 1.30 5.86
CA GLY A 104 8.89 2.66 5.57
C GLY A 104 8.83 2.93 4.07
N TYR A 105 9.34 4.09 3.66
CA TYR A 105 9.47 4.50 2.25
C TYR A 105 10.83 4.15 1.63
N THR A 106 11.54 3.16 2.19
CA THR A 106 12.81 2.68 1.63
C THR A 106 12.59 1.56 0.62
N ASN A 107 13.57 1.24 -0.22
CA ASN A 107 13.49 0.11 -1.15
C ASN A 107 13.73 -1.26 -0.46
N THR A 108 13.70 -1.33 0.88
CA THR A 108 13.96 -2.56 1.62
C THR A 108 12.65 -3.29 1.91
N ILE A 109 12.51 -4.51 1.39
CA ILE A 109 11.30 -5.33 1.48
C ILE A 109 11.67 -6.76 1.90
N ILE A 110 10.82 -7.38 2.71
CA ILE A 110 10.83 -8.84 2.95
C ILE A 110 9.50 -9.43 2.51
N ILE A 111 9.51 -10.65 1.98
CA ILE A 111 8.31 -11.37 1.57
C ILE A 111 7.95 -12.38 2.66
N ARG A 112 6.66 -12.49 2.96
CA ARG A 112 6.09 -13.46 3.89
C ARG A 112 4.85 -14.11 3.31
N GLU A 113 4.55 -15.32 3.75
CA GLU A 113 3.34 -16.07 3.40
C GLU A 113 2.29 -15.92 4.51
N VAL A 114 1.04 -15.69 4.14
CA VAL A 114 -0.10 -15.61 5.06
C VAL A 114 -0.44 -17.00 5.59
N VAL A 115 -0.44 -17.14 6.91
CA VAL A 115 -0.77 -18.38 7.63
C VAL A 115 -2.20 -18.35 8.16
N SER A 116 -2.61 -17.24 8.78
CA SER A 116 -3.98 -17.02 9.25
C SER A 116 -4.33 -15.54 9.19
N ILE A 117 -5.64 -15.26 9.13
CA ILE A 117 -6.21 -13.92 9.21
C ILE A 117 -7.35 -14.00 10.20
N ASP A 118 -7.15 -13.43 11.37
CA ASP A 118 -8.10 -13.46 12.46
C ASP A 118 -8.62 -12.04 12.75
N LEU A 119 -9.87 -11.91 13.17
CA LEU A 119 -10.44 -10.64 13.61
C LEU A 119 -10.55 -10.66 15.13
N ILE A 120 -9.76 -9.81 15.79
CA ILE A 120 -9.67 -9.74 17.26
C ILE A 120 -10.19 -8.40 17.77
N LYS A 121 -10.53 -8.30 19.05
CA LYS A 121 -10.91 -7.02 19.67
C LYS A 121 -9.69 -6.25 20.16
N TYR A 122 -9.87 -4.97 20.47
CA TYR A 122 -8.81 -4.12 21.02
C TYR A 122 -8.19 -4.70 22.30
N GLU A 123 -9.02 -5.31 23.15
CA GLU A 123 -8.60 -5.88 24.44
C GLU A 123 -7.58 -7.01 24.26
N ASP A 124 -7.69 -7.75 23.15
CA ASP A 124 -6.84 -8.89 22.79
C ASP A 124 -5.53 -8.47 22.11
N LEU A 125 -5.34 -7.18 21.82
CA LEU A 125 -4.08 -6.68 21.29
C LEU A 125 -2.96 -6.80 22.34
N PRO A 126 -1.72 -7.08 21.91
CA PRO A 126 -0.56 -6.96 22.79
C PRO A 126 -0.48 -5.56 23.42
N GLU A 127 -0.22 -5.48 24.73
CA GLU A 127 -0.14 -4.22 25.48
C GLU A 127 0.78 -3.19 24.83
N GLN A 128 1.92 -3.65 24.30
CA GLN A 128 2.89 -2.80 23.59
C GLN A 128 2.31 -2.12 22.34
N LEU A 129 1.26 -2.68 21.75
CA LEU A 129 0.58 -2.14 20.57
C LEU A 129 -0.57 -1.20 20.93
N LYS A 130 -1.18 -1.37 22.11
CA LYS A 130 -2.34 -0.57 22.54
C LYS A 130 -2.05 0.93 22.55
N SER A 131 -0.83 1.36 22.89
CA SER A 131 -0.42 2.77 22.87
C SER A 131 -0.33 3.39 21.47
N PHE A 132 -0.27 2.58 20.41
CA PHE A 132 -0.21 3.07 19.02
C PHE A 132 -1.59 3.26 18.40
N PHE A 133 -2.63 2.72 19.04
CA PHE A 133 -4.00 2.80 18.55
C PHE A 133 -4.86 3.59 19.51
N THR A 134 -5.47 4.66 19.01
CA THR A 134 -6.25 5.59 19.82
C THR A 134 -7.67 5.10 20.14
N ASN A 135 -8.15 4.08 19.42
CA ASN A 135 -9.56 3.69 19.43
C ASN A 135 -9.76 2.34 20.13
N GLN A 136 -10.23 2.40 21.39
CA GLN A 136 -10.32 1.23 22.26
C GLN A 136 -11.56 0.33 22.01
N GLY A 137 -12.46 0.71 21.09
CA GLY A 137 -13.69 -0.03 20.78
C GLY A 137 -13.73 -0.70 19.39
N ILE A 138 -12.58 -0.81 18.71
CA ILE A 138 -12.50 -1.25 17.31
C ILE A 138 -11.89 -2.66 17.21
N TYR A 139 -12.26 -3.39 16.17
CA TYR A 139 -11.68 -4.69 15.83
C TYR A 139 -10.38 -4.54 15.02
N TYR A 140 -9.49 -5.52 15.12
CA TYR A 140 -8.21 -5.54 14.43
C TYR A 140 -8.05 -6.85 13.66
N TYR A 141 -7.50 -6.76 12.45
CA TYR A 141 -6.94 -7.91 11.77
C TYR A 141 -5.64 -8.32 12.46
N ALA A 142 -5.54 -9.57 12.88
CA ALA A 142 -4.30 -10.23 13.27
C ALA A 142 -3.90 -11.17 12.14
N ILE A 143 -2.88 -10.78 11.38
CA ILE A 143 -2.44 -11.49 10.17
C ILE A 143 -1.16 -12.24 10.52
N LYS A 144 -1.25 -13.56 10.70
CA LYS A 144 -0.08 -14.39 10.98
C LYS A 144 0.68 -14.68 9.69
N LEU A 145 1.98 -14.50 9.74
CA LEU A 145 2.91 -14.53 8.61
C LEU A 145 4.08 -15.46 8.92
N LYS A 146 4.58 -16.17 7.91
CA LYS A 146 5.81 -16.97 8.01
C LYS A 146 6.74 -16.72 6.83
N GLU A 147 7.97 -17.22 6.91
CA GLU A 147 8.84 -17.26 5.75
C GLU A 147 8.24 -18.15 4.66
N PRO A 148 8.31 -17.73 3.38
CA PRO A 148 7.78 -18.54 2.29
C PRO A 148 8.57 -19.85 2.18
N THR A 149 7.85 -20.95 1.94
CA THR A 149 8.43 -22.27 1.70
C THR A 149 8.83 -22.46 0.24
#